data_AF-V4AJ84-F1
#
_entry.id   AF-V4AJ84-F1
#
_cell.length_a   1.000
_cell.length_b   1.000
_cell.length_c   1.000
_cell.angle_alpha   90.00
_cell.angle_beta   90.00
_cell.angle_gamma   90.00
#
_symmetry.space_group_name_H-M   'P 1'
#
loop_
_entity.id
_entity.type
_entity.pdbx_description
1 polymer ?
#
loop_
_entity_poly.entity_id
_entity_poly.type
_entity_poly.pdbx_seq_one_letter_code
_entity_poly.pdbx_strand_id
1 'polypeptide(L)'
;ISDIAVDYFQDVAPRKFGRVDRILASSVTSRTRASPCSVMMSMIYAKRLRHKNPAYLDHMSSSDLFLISMMMASKFIYDDGVEEEVFNDEWAEAADLEISEINNLEQQFLQAIVSNS
;
A
#
# COMPACT_ATOMS: atom_id res chain seq x y z
N ILE A 1 2.82 0.46 -16.26
CA ILE A 1 1.77 0.31 -15.21
C ILE A 1 2.23 0.93 -13.90
N SER A 2 3.47 0.66 -13.44
CA SER A 2 4.05 1.29 -12.23
C SER A 2 3.92 2.83 -12.25
N ASP A 3 4.27 3.51 -13.35
CA ASP A 3 4.19 4.98 -13.41
C ASP A 3 2.75 5.52 -13.25
N ILE A 4 1.73 4.84 -13.79
CA ILE A 4 0.32 5.24 -13.64
C ILE A 4 -0.14 5.09 -12.18
N ALA A 5 0.30 4.02 -11.51
CA ALA A 5 0.01 3.83 -10.10
C ALA A 5 0.69 4.93 -9.27
N VAL A 6 1.97 5.20 -9.51
CA VAL A 6 2.71 6.25 -8.82
C VAL A 6 2.01 7.61 -8.95
N ASP A 7 1.62 8.01 -10.17
CA ASP A 7 0.90 9.26 -10.40
C ASP A 7 -0.44 9.30 -9.68
N TYR A 8 -1.17 8.18 -9.64
CA TYR A 8 -2.44 8.06 -8.93
C TYR A 8 -2.29 8.22 -7.42
N PHE A 9 -1.31 7.55 -6.82
CA PHE A 9 -1.08 7.64 -5.37
C PHE A 9 -0.53 9.01 -4.95
N GLN A 10 0.21 9.69 -5.82
CA GLN A 10 0.62 11.09 -5.62
C GLN A 10 -0.55 12.09 -5.72
N ASP A 11 -1.61 11.76 -6.48
CA ASP A 11 -2.86 12.54 -6.51
C ASP A 11 -3.71 12.32 -5.26
N VAL A 12 -3.78 11.07 -4.78
CA VAL A 12 -4.64 10.70 -3.64
C VAL A 12 -4.07 11.14 -2.30
N ALA A 13 -2.75 11.07 -2.11
CA ALA A 13 -2.11 11.45 -0.86
C ALA A 13 -1.70 12.95 -0.83
N PRO A 14 -1.78 13.62 0.33
CA PRO A 14 -1.32 14.98 0.47
C PRO A 14 0.16 15.12 0.12
N ARG A 15 0.50 16.13 -0.68
CA ARG A 15 1.88 16.41 -1.14
C ARG A 15 2.88 16.74 -0.01
N LYS A 16 2.43 16.81 1.25
CA LYS A 16 3.20 17.27 2.41
C LYS A 16 4.07 16.16 3.05
N PHE A 17 3.80 14.88 2.79
CA PHE A 17 4.39 13.78 3.58
C PHE A 17 5.43 12.91 2.84
N GLY A 18 5.87 13.30 1.64
CA GLY A 18 6.88 12.54 0.88
C GLY A 18 6.29 11.84 -0.35
N ARG A 19 7.15 11.60 -1.35
CA ARG A 19 6.79 11.05 -2.66
C ARG A 19 7.14 9.57 -2.72
N VAL A 20 6.26 8.76 -3.32
CA VAL A 20 6.59 7.38 -3.72
C VAL A 20 7.91 7.39 -4.47
N ASP A 21 8.96 6.81 -3.86
CA ASP A 21 10.23 6.62 -4.55
C ASP A 21 10.04 5.56 -5.62
N ARG A 22 10.57 5.83 -6.82
CA ARG A 22 10.59 4.88 -7.92
C ARG A 22 11.31 3.59 -7.54
N ILE A 23 12.26 3.67 -6.59
CA ILE A 23 12.96 2.51 -6.03
C ILE A 23 12.01 1.65 -5.20
N LEU A 24 11.19 2.25 -4.33
CA LEU A 24 10.15 1.53 -3.56
C LEU A 24 9.09 0.94 -4.49
N ALA A 25 8.63 1.70 -5.48
CA ALA A 25 7.67 1.20 -6.46
C ALA A 25 8.24 0.04 -7.30
N SER A 26 9.51 0.11 -7.67
CA SER A 26 10.20 -0.94 -8.43
C SER A 26 10.54 -2.15 -7.56
N SER A 27 10.99 -1.97 -6.32
CA SER A 27 11.31 -3.07 -5.40
C SER A 27 10.05 -3.85 -5.06
N VAL A 28 8.97 -3.16 -4.70
CA VAL A 28 7.66 -3.75 -4.44
C VAL A 28 7.14 -4.47 -5.68
N THR A 29 7.07 -3.82 -6.85
CA THR A 29 6.49 -4.46 -8.04
C THR A 29 7.31 -5.63 -8.59
N SER A 30 8.65 -5.59 -8.48
CA SER A 30 9.52 -6.67 -8.98
C SER A 30 9.64 -7.85 -8.01
N ARG A 31 9.69 -7.61 -6.70
CA ARG A 31 9.85 -8.68 -5.69
C ARG A 31 8.55 -9.40 -5.36
N THR A 32 7.40 -8.74 -5.48
CA THR A 32 6.09 -9.29 -5.03
C THR A 32 5.27 -9.98 -6.12
N ARG A 33 5.82 -10.18 -7.33
CA ARG A 33 5.06 -10.68 -8.50
C ARG A 33 3.75 -9.90 -8.73
N ALA A 34 3.75 -8.60 -8.47
CA ALA A 34 2.56 -7.76 -8.46
C ALA A 34 1.76 -7.90 -9.77
N SER A 35 0.67 -8.68 -9.71
CA SER A 35 -0.20 -8.86 -10.85
C SER A 35 -0.92 -7.54 -11.18
N PRO A 36 -1.34 -7.31 -12.45
CA PRO A 36 -2.18 -6.17 -12.78
C PRO A 36 -3.44 -6.06 -11.90
N CYS A 37 -3.94 -7.20 -11.41
CA CYS A 37 -5.04 -7.29 -10.45
C CYS A 37 -4.66 -6.65 -9.10
N SER A 38 -3.49 -6.98 -8.56
CA SER A 38 -2.99 -6.44 -7.28
C SER A 38 -2.85 -4.91 -7.33
N VAL A 39 -2.33 -4.38 -8.44
CA VAL A 39 -2.20 -2.93 -8.65
C VAL A 39 -3.57 -2.26 -8.78
N MET A 40 -4.51 -2.89 -9.47
CA MET A 40 -5.87 -2.37 -9.56
C MET A 40 -6.59 -2.38 -8.20
N MET A 41 -6.41 -3.44 -7.42
CA MET A 41 -6.95 -3.56 -6.07
C MET A 41 -6.39 -2.49 -5.12
N SER A 42 -5.08 -2.24 -5.16
CA SER A 42 -4.46 -1.18 -4.35
C SER A 42 -5.02 0.21 -4.69
N MET A 43 -5.22 0.50 -5.99
CA MET A 43 -5.87 1.75 -6.43
C MET A 43 -7.32 1.85 -5.96
N ILE A 44 -8.08 0.74 -5.97
CA ILE A 44 -9.45 0.70 -5.46
C ILE A 44 -9.48 1.01 -3.96
N TYR A 45 -8.53 0.50 -3.18
CA TYR A 45 -8.43 0.82 -1.76
C TYR A 45 -8.16 2.30 -1.51
N ALA A 46 -7.18 2.88 -2.21
CA ALA A 46 -6.91 4.31 -2.14
C ALA A 46 -8.14 5.16 -2.55
N LYS A 47 -8.86 4.76 -3.61
CA LYS A 47 -10.13 5.41 -4.00
C LYS A 47 -11.18 5.35 -2.90
N ARG A 48 -11.32 4.20 -2.23
CA ARG A 48 -12.29 4.01 -1.14
C ARG A 48 -11.95 4.86 0.06
N LEU A 49 -10.68 4.89 0.47
CA LEU A 49 -10.20 5.73 1.57
C LEU A 49 -10.44 7.21 1.29
N ARG A 50 -10.16 7.67 0.06
CA ARG A 50 -10.44 9.07 -0.34
C ARG A 50 -11.90 9.48 -0.18
N HIS A 51 -12.83 8.53 -0.34
CA HIS A 51 -14.25 8.81 -0.22
C HIS A 51 -14.79 8.63 1.20
N LYS A 52 -14.36 7.58 1.91
CA LYS A 52 -14.90 7.20 3.23
C LYS A 52 -14.13 7.79 4.41
N ASN A 53 -12.83 8.00 4.26
CA ASN A 53 -11.96 8.45 5.34
C ASN A 53 -10.83 9.35 4.82
N PRO A 54 -11.16 10.56 4.31
CA PRO A 54 -10.15 11.49 3.81
C PRO A 54 -9.19 11.97 4.91
N ALA A 55 -9.64 12.04 6.17
CA ALA A 55 -8.81 12.44 7.29
C ALA A 55 -7.64 11.49 7.55
N TYR A 56 -7.80 10.19 7.31
CA TYR A 56 -6.70 9.23 7.34
C TYR A 56 -5.62 9.59 6.29
N LEU A 57 -6.04 9.98 5.09
CA LEU A 57 -5.10 10.36 4.02
C LEU A 57 -4.29 11.60 4.37
N ASP A 58 -4.88 12.55 5.12
CA ASP A 58 -4.20 13.77 5.55
C ASP A 58 -2.93 13.51 6.39
N HIS A 59 -2.79 12.32 6.96
CA HIS A 59 -1.65 11.91 7.79
C HIS A 59 -0.71 10.91 7.10
N MET A 60 -0.97 10.56 5.83
CA MET A 60 -0.19 9.56 5.10
C MET A 60 0.70 10.19 4.03
N SER A 61 1.91 9.66 3.89
CA SER A 61 2.71 9.89 2.69
C SER A 61 2.16 9.11 1.50
N SER A 62 2.43 9.60 0.29
CA SER A 62 2.09 8.85 -0.92
C SER A 62 2.83 7.50 -0.98
N SER A 63 4.05 7.44 -0.44
CA SER A 63 4.87 6.22 -0.32
C SER A 63 4.22 5.18 0.58
N ASP A 64 3.84 5.58 1.80
CA ASP A 64 3.25 4.68 2.78
C ASP A 64 1.89 4.20 2.30
N LEU A 65 1.09 5.10 1.72
CA LEU A 65 -0.21 4.75 1.15
C LEU A 65 -0.06 3.74 0.01
N PHE A 66 0.91 3.93 -0.88
CA PHE A 66 1.20 2.99 -1.96
C PHE A 66 1.67 1.64 -1.40
N LEU A 67 2.66 1.65 -0.51
CA LEU A 67 3.23 0.47 0.12
C LEU A 67 2.15 -0.36 0.80
N ILE A 68 1.37 0.25 1.69
CA ILE A 68 0.37 -0.46 2.47
C ILE A 68 -0.81 -0.93 1.61
N SER A 69 -1.23 -0.13 0.62
CA SER A 69 -2.31 -0.53 -0.28
C SER A 69 -1.89 -1.71 -1.16
N MET A 70 -0.62 -1.77 -1.59
CA MET A 70 -0.06 -2.89 -2.33
C MET A 70 0.09 -4.14 -1.47
N MET A 71 0.57 -4.00 -0.23
CA MET A 71 0.69 -5.10 0.72
C MET A 71 -0.66 -5.73 1.05
N MET A 72 -1.68 -4.91 1.32
CA MET A 72 -3.03 -5.42 1.59
C MET A 72 -3.65 -6.10 0.36
N ALA A 73 -3.35 -5.60 -0.84
CA ALA A 73 -3.81 -6.22 -2.08
C ALA A 73 -3.13 -7.57 -2.32
N SER A 74 -1.84 -7.70 -2.04
CA SER A 74 -1.14 -8.99 -2.17
C SER A 74 -1.65 -10.01 -1.16
N LYS A 75 -1.81 -9.64 0.13
CA LYS A 75 -2.36 -10.54 1.15
C LYS A 75 -3.80 -10.99 0.87
N PHE A 76 -4.60 -10.15 0.20
CA PHE A 76 -5.95 -10.54 -0.23
C PHE A 76 -5.95 -11.53 -1.40
N ILE A 77 -4.93 -11.48 -2.26
CA ILE A 77 -4.85 -12.30 -3.49
C ILE A 77 -4.09 -13.61 -3.25
N TYR A 78 -3.05 -13.57 -2.41
CA TYR A 78 -2.13 -14.66 -2.11
C TYR A 78 -2.27 -15.03 -0.62
N ASP A 79 -3.47 -15.45 -0.23
CA ASP A 79 -3.78 -15.82 1.16
C ASP A 79 -3.20 -17.19 1.56
N ASP A 80 -3.43 -17.55 2.82
CA ASP A 80 -2.81 -18.65 3.56
C ASP A 80 -2.87 -19.99 2.76
N GLY A 81 -1.69 -20.46 2.32
CA GLY A 81 -1.54 -21.72 1.57
C GLY A 81 -1.09 -21.58 0.11
N VAL A 82 -0.78 -20.38 -0.37
CA VAL A 82 -0.21 -20.13 -1.71
C VAL A 82 1.31 -19.89 -1.61
N GLU A 83 2.12 -20.39 -2.56
CA GLU A 83 3.59 -20.25 -2.55
C GLU A 83 4.07 -18.79 -2.56
N GLU A 84 3.19 -17.87 -2.96
CA GLU A 84 3.43 -16.42 -3.03
C GLU A 84 2.90 -15.63 -1.83
N GLU A 85 2.56 -16.28 -0.72
CA GLU A 85 2.28 -15.57 0.53
C GLU A 85 3.50 -14.74 0.96
N VAL A 86 3.28 -13.47 1.31
CA VAL A 86 4.35 -12.55 1.75
C VAL A 86 4.00 -11.96 3.11
N PHE A 87 4.91 -12.10 4.06
CA PHE A 87 4.73 -11.68 5.45
C PHE A 87 5.24 -10.25 5.70
N ASN A 88 4.84 -9.65 6.83
CA ASN A 88 5.19 -8.26 7.15
C ASN A 88 6.69 -8.00 7.29
N ASP A 89 7.46 -9.00 7.67
CA ASP A 89 8.93 -8.94 7.74
C ASP A 89 9.58 -8.82 6.37
N GLU A 90 9.08 -9.54 5.36
CA GLU A 90 9.55 -9.41 3.98
C GLU A 90 9.20 -8.04 3.37
N TRP A 91 8.02 -7.50 3.70
CA TRP A 91 7.63 -6.14 3.31
C TRP A 91 8.45 -5.07 4.03
N ALA A 92 8.78 -5.28 5.31
CA ALA A 92 9.66 -4.40 6.08
C ALA A 92 11.07 -4.37 5.46
N GLU A 93 11.64 -5.52 5.12
CA GLU A 93 12.93 -5.62 4.44
C GLU A 93 12.90 -4.93 3.06
N ALA A 94 11.83 -5.14 2.27
CA ALA A 94 11.70 -4.54 0.94
C ALA A 94 11.52 -3.01 0.96
N ALA A 95 11.00 -2.47 2.05
CA ALA A 95 10.75 -1.05 2.25
C ALA A 95 11.84 -0.33 3.07
N ASP A 96 12.82 -1.07 3.61
CA ASP A 96 13.82 -0.56 4.57
C ASP A 96 13.15 0.11 5.79
N LEU A 97 12.11 -0.54 6.32
CA LEU A 97 11.33 -0.12 7.49
C LEU A 97 11.45 -1.14 8.61
N GLU A 98 11.16 -0.73 9.85
CA GLU A 98 11.00 -1.69 10.92
C GLU A 98 9.69 -2.49 10.76
N ILE A 99 9.70 -3.76 11.17
CA ILE A 99 8.49 -4.61 11.21
C ILE A 99 7.41 -3.94 12.08
N SER A 100 7.82 -3.24 13.13
CA SER A 100 6.93 -2.48 14.02
C SER A 100 6.15 -1.39 13.26
N GLU A 101 6.80 -0.71 12.33
CA GLU A 101 6.21 0.34 11.47
C GLU A 101 5.24 -0.27 10.47
N ILE A 102 5.61 -1.36 9.78
CA ILE A 102 4.72 -2.07 8.86
C ILE A 102 3.46 -2.57 9.58
N ASN A 103 3.62 -3.18 10.75
CA ASN A 103 2.49 -3.65 11.56
C ASN A 103 1.54 -2.50 11.93
N ASN A 104 2.10 -1.34 12.28
CA ASN A 104 1.31 -0.16 12.63
C ASN A 104 0.56 0.38 11.40
N LEU A 105 1.24 0.49 10.26
CA LEU A 105 0.62 0.89 8.99
C LEU A 105 -0.54 -0.05 8.59
N GLU A 106 -0.37 -1.36 8.75
CA GLU A 106 -1.42 -2.35 8.50
C GLU A 106 -2.63 -2.16 9.40
N GLN A 107 -2.42 -2.04 10.71
CA GLN A 107 -3.50 -1.84 11.66
C GLN A 107 -4.28 -0.55 11.37
N GLN A 108 -3.58 0.56 11.13
CA GLN A 108 -4.20 1.83 10.80
C GLN A 108 -4.99 1.76 9.49
N PHE A 109 -4.43 1.12 8.46
CA PHE A 109 -5.10 0.96 7.17
C PHE A 109 -6.37 0.11 7.30
N LEU A 110 -6.29 -1.03 7.99
CA LEU A 110 -7.43 -1.91 8.24
C LEU A 110 -8.52 -1.17 9.02
N GLN A 111 -8.15 -0.41 10.04
CA GLN A 111 -9.09 0.42 10.78
C GLN A 111 -9.73 1.46 9.85
N ALA A 112 -8.95 2.13 9.01
CA ALA A 112 -9.46 3.18 8.13
C ALA A 112 -10.38 2.66 7.02
N ILE A 113 -10.13 1.46 6.48
CA ILE A 113 -10.88 0.92 5.34
C ILE A 113 -12.14 0.15 5.74
N VAL A 114 -12.16 -0.45 6.93
CA VAL A 114 -13.30 -1.22 7.46
C VAL A 114 -14.26 -0.35 8.25
N SER A 115 -13.77 0.70 8.93
CA SER A 115 -14.63 1.57 9.73
C SER A 115 -15.63 2.33 8.84
N ASN A 116 -16.92 2.16 9.10
CA ASN A 116 -17.96 3.04 8.54
C ASN A 116 -17.98 4.33 9.39
N SER A 117 -17.37 5.39 8.87
CA SER A 117 -17.58 6.77 9.37
C SER A 117 -18.85 7.36 8.77
#